data_AF-A0A131Z6W4-F1
#
_entry.id   AF-A0A131Z6W4-F1
#
_cell.length_a   1.000
_cell.length_b   1.000
_cell.length_c   1.000
_cell.angle_alpha   90.00
_cell.angle_beta   90.00
_cell.angle_gamma   90.00
#
_symmetry.space_group_name_H-M   'P 1'
#
loop_
_entity.id
_entity.type
_entity.pdbx_description
1 polymer ?
#
loop_
_entity_poly.entity_id
_entity_poly.type
_entity_poly.pdbx_seq_one_letter_code
_entity_poly.pdbx_strand_id
1 'polypeptide(L)'
;GMGAALLTQTDKVKAILTALVQSTELPITCKIRVLEKLEDTLALGKLIESTGVKAIGVHGRTKEERPQHANRNAVIKALAEHVNIPIIAK
;
A
#
# COMPACT_ATOMS: atom_id res chain seq x y z
N GLY A 1 -6.58 -3.45 15.17
CA GLY A 1 -7.13 -4.35 14.14
C GLY A 1 -6.05 -4.78 13.17
N MET A 2 -6.43 -5.57 12.16
CA MET A 2 -5.54 -6.08 11.09
C MET A 2 -6.08 -5.67 9.70
N GLY A 3 -5.30 -5.88 8.64
CA GLY A 3 -5.72 -5.62 7.27
C GLY A 3 -6.04 -4.14 7.01
N ALA A 4 -7.19 -3.85 6.39
CA ALA A 4 -7.59 -2.49 6.05
C ALA A 4 -7.70 -1.54 7.25
N ALA A 5 -7.86 -2.06 8.48
CA ALA A 5 -7.85 -1.26 9.70
C ALA A 5 -6.50 -0.56 9.97
N LEU A 6 -5.41 -1.03 9.36
CA LEU A 6 -4.09 -0.44 9.47
C LEU A 6 -3.90 0.77 8.54
N LEU A 7 -4.75 0.96 7.53
CA LEU A 7 -4.59 2.03 6.52
C LEU A 7 -4.62 3.44 7.13
N THR A 8 -5.33 3.62 8.25
CA THR A 8 -5.42 4.90 8.99
C THR A 8 -4.46 4.97 10.19
N GLN A 9 -3.61 3.95 10.38
CA GLN A 9 -2.62 3.88 11.47
C GLN A 9 -1.22 3.84 10.86
N THR A 10 -0.86 4.90 10.15
CA THR A 10 0.37 5.02 9.35
C THR A 10 1.64 4.73 10.17
N ASP A 11 1.73 5.23 11.40
CA ASP A 11 2.88 4.96 12.28
C ASP A 11 3.01 3.46 12.60
N LYS A 12 1.88 2.78 12.81
CA LYS A 12 1.86 1.34 13.07
C LYS A 12 2.24 0.55 11.83
N VAL A 13 1.77 0.97 10.65
CA VAL A 13 2.18 0.38 9.36
C VAL A 13 3.69 0.49 9.19
N LYS A 14 4.26 1.68 9.41
CA LYS A 14 5.70 1.92 9.33
C LYS A 14 6.46 1.02 10.31
N ALA A 15 6.05 0.99 11.57
CA ALA A 15 6.71 0.18 12.60
C ALA A 15 6.72 -1.31 12.26
N ILE A 16 5.58 -1.87 11.82
CA ILE A 16 5.47 -3.28 11.45
C ILE A 16 6.37 -3.61 10.26
N LEU A 17 6.29 -2.82 9.18
CA LEU A 17 7.02 -3.11 7.95
C LEU A 17 8.54 -2.96 8.14
N THR A 18 8.98 -1.92 8.86
CA THR A 18 10.40 -1.75 9.19
C THR A 18 10.92 -2.92 10.02
N ALA A 19 10.17 -3.36 11.04
CA ALA A 19 10.59 -4.50 11.86
C ALA A 19 10.70 -5.80 11.03
N LEU A 20 9.75 -6.05 10.14
CA LEU A 20 9.78 -7.23 9.27
C LEU A 20 10.97 -7.19 8.31
N VAL A 21 11.21 -6.05 7.64
CA VAL A 21 12.34 -5.86 6.71
C VAL A 21 13.68 -6.06 7.43
N GLN A 22 13.79 -5.67 8.70
CA GLN A 22 15.02 -5.83 9.49
C GLN A 22 15.21 -7.25 10.04
N SER A 23 14.13 -8.03 10.17
CA SER A 23 14.17 -9.37 10.80
C SER A 23 14.59 -10.51 9.87
N THR A 24 14.69 -10.27 8.55
CA THR A 24 14.99 -11.32 7.57
C THR A 24 15.67 -10.74 6.34
N GLU A 25 16.50 -11.56 5.68
CA GLU A 25 17.11 -11.26 4.38
C GLU A 25 16.12 -11.47 3.21
N LEU A 26 14.98 -12.12 3.47
CA LEU A 26 13.95 -12.35 2.45
C LEU A 26 13.25 -11.04 2.06
N PRO A 27 12.90 -10.85 0.78
CA PRO A 27 12.21 -9.64 0.33
C PRO A 27 10.80 -9.57 0.92
N ILE A 28 10.54 -8.53 1.73
CA ILE A 28 9.21 -8.25 2.27
C ILE A 28 8.39 -7.46 1.25
N THR A 29 7.14 -7.89 1.06
CA THR A 29 6.12 -7.18 0.27
C THR A 29 4.88 -6.93 1.12
N CYS A 30 4.02 -5.99 0.71
CA CYS A 30 2.72 -5.81 1.36
C CYS A 30 1.61 -5.60 0.34
N LYS A 31 0.37 -5.82 0.76
CA LYS A 31 -0.81 -5.54 -0.06
C LYS A 31 -1.70 -4.50 0.62
N ILE A 32 -2.09 -3.46 -0.12
CA ILE A 32 -2.99 -2.41 0.34
C ILE A 32 -4.27 -2.33 -0.49
N ARG A 33 -5.20 -1.52 0.00
CA ARG A 33 -6.35 -0.98 -0.73
C ARG A 33 -6.13 0.52 -0.89
N VAL A 34 -6.67 1.11 -1.95
CA VAL A 34 -6.61 2.57 -2.15
C VAL A 34 -7.44 3.30 -1.09
N LEU A 35 -7.07 4.55 -0.81
CA LEU A 35 -7.84 5.45 0.06
C LEU A 35 -8.78 6.31 -0.78
N GLU A 36 -9.71 7.01 -0.12
CA GLU A 36 -10.71 7.82 -0.84
C GLU A 36 -10.06 8.95 -1.63
N LYS A 37 -9.04 9.59 -1.05
CA LYS A 37 -8.26 10.65 -1.69
C LYS A 37 -7.00 10.09 -2.34
N LEU A 38 -6.65 10.66 -3.50
CA LEU A 38 -5.46 10.25 -4.25
C LEU A 38 -4.20 10.56 -3.44
N GLU A 39 -4.11 11.77 -2.91
CA GLU A 39 -2.99 12.26 -2.09
C GLU A 39 -2.69 11.35 -0.89
N ASP A 40 -3.72 10.85 -0.21
CA ASP A 40 -3.55 9.94 0.93
C ASP A 40 -2.98 8.60 0.48
N THR A 41 -3.42 8.10 -0.69
CA THR A 41 -2.89 6.85 -1.28
C THR A 41 -1.43 7.00 -1.68
N LEU A 42 -1.06 8.15 -2.28
CA LEU A 42 0.31 8.44 -2.67
C LEU A 42 1.23 8.59 -1.45
N ALA A 43 0.77 9.32 -0.42
CA ALA A 43 1.49 9.48 0.83
C ALA A 43 1.72 8.14 1.55
N LEU A 44 0.69 7.28 1.60
CA LEU A 44 0.81 5.94 2.15
C LEU A 44 1.81 5.08 1.36
N GLY A 45 1.77 5.16 0.03
CA GLY A 45 2.72 4.45 -0.84
C GLY A 45 4.18 4.85 -0.57
N LYS A 46 4.44 6.15 -0.46
CA LYS A 46 5.76 6.69 -0.11
C LYS A 46 6.23 6.27 1.28
N LEU A 47 5.31 6.27 2.25
CA LEU A 47 5.60 5.79 3.60
C LEU A 47 6.03 4.32 3.58
N ILE A 48 5.29 3.46 2.87
CA ILE A 48 5.59 2.03 2.74
C ILE A 48 6.92 1.81 2.02
N GLU A 49 7.18 2.54 0.94
CA GLU A 49 8.46 2.52 0.22
C GLU A 49 9.64 2.82 1.17
N SER A 50 9.48 3.82 2.05
CA SER A 50 10.53 4.24 3.00
C SER A 50 10.92 3.17 4.02
N THR A 51 10.12 2.11 4.21
CA THR A 51 10.44 1.03 5.15
C THR A 51 11.35 -0.04 4.56
N GLY A 52 11.68 0.03 3.25
CA GLY A 52 12.50 -0.96 2.55
C GLY A 52 11.73 -2.15 1.98
N VAL A 53 10.40 -2.09 1.97
CA VAL A 53 9.54 -3.06 1.26
C VAL A 53 9.92 -3.13 -0.23
N LYS A 54 9.95 -4.34 -0.79
CA LYS A 54 10.44 -4.59 -2.16
C LYS A 54 9.37 -4.49 -3.24
N ALA A 55 8.09 -4.59 -2.89
CA ALA A 55 6.97 -4.37 -3.82
C ALA A 55 5.66 -4.13 -3.05
N ILE A 56 4.72 -3.43 -3.69
CA ILE A 56 3.38 -3.18 -3.13
C ILE A 56 2.32 -3.76 -4.07
N GLY A 57 1.52 -4.69 -3.55
CA GLY A 57 0.27 -5.10 -4.19
C GLY A 57 -0.84 -4.08 -3.93
N VAL A 58 -1.49 -3.58 -4.96
CA VAL A 58 -2.51 -2.53 -4.82
C VAL A 58 -3.82 -3.04 -5.38
N HIS A 59 -4.81 -3.20 -4.49
CA HIS A 59 -6.19 -3.42 -4.89
C HIS A 59 -6.86 -2.07 -5.10
N GLY A 60 -7.29 -1.79 -6.33
CA GLY A 60 -7.90 -0.51 -6.74
C GLY A 60 -9.26 -0.18 -6.13
N ARG A 61 -9.64 -0.79 -5.01
CA ARG A 61 -10.88 -0.51 -4.27
C ARG A 61 -10.59 -0.01 -2.87
N THR A 62 -11.42 0.90 -2.36
CA THR A 62 -11.38 1.35 -0.95
C THR A 62 -11.91 0.26 -0.02
N LYS A 63 -11.80 0.43 1.31
CA LYS A 63 -12.19 -0.63 2.26
C LYS A 63 -13.68 -0.98 2.18
N GLU A 64 -14.53 0.00 1.84
CA GLU A 64 -15.98 -0.17 1.76
C GLU A 64 -16.43 -0.73 0.41
N GLU A 65 -15.65 -0.49 -0.64
CA GLU A 65 -15.96 -0.96 -1.99
C GLU A 65 -15.90 -2.51 -2.09
N ARG A 66 -16.92 -3.04 -2.77
CA ARG A 66 -17.20 -4.47 -3.01
C ARG A 66 -16.94 -4.85 -4.48
N PRO A 67 -16.92 -6.15 -4.85
CA PRO A 67 -16.55 -6.58 -6.20
C PRO A 67 -17.32 -5.94 -7.37
N GLN A 68 -18.57 -5.51 -7.16
CA GLN A 68 -19.36 -4.79 -8.16
C GLN A 68 -18.86 -3.37 -8.47
N HIS A 69 -18.06 -2.79 -7.58
CA HIS A 69 -17.47 -1.47 -7.80
C HIS A 69 -16.25 -1.60 -8.73
N ALA A 70 -16.10 -0.65 -9.65
CA ALA A 70 -14.96 -0.62 -10.56
C ALA A 70 -13.65 -0.40 -9.80
N ASN A 71 -12.56 -0.99 -10.29
CA ASN A 71 -11.22 -0.68 -9.79
C ASN A 71 -10.81 0.74 -10.24
N ARG A 72 -10.22 1.51 -9.34
CA ARG A 72 -9.64 2.83 -9.58
C ARG A 72 -8.27 2.70 -10.25
N ASN A 73 -8.22 2.18 -11.48
CA ASN A 73 -6.97 1.92 -12.21
C ASN A 73 -6.09 3.18 -12.38
N ALA A 74 -6.69 4.35 -12.52
CA ALA A 74 -5.96 5.62 -12.58
C ALA A 74 -5.17 5.91 -11.29
N VAL A 75 -5.71 5.54 -10.12
CA VAL A 75 -5.02 5.68 -8.83
C VAL A 75 -3.85 4.70 -8.73
N ILE A 76 -4.02 3.46 -9.20
CA ILE A 76 -2.92 2.47 -9.24
C ILE A 76 -1.79 2.97 -10.14
N LYS A 77 -2.13 3.50 -11.33
CA LYS A 77 -1.15 4.08 -12.25
C LYS A 77 -0.41 5.26 -11.62
N ALA A 78 -1.13 6.21 -11.04
CA ALA A 78 -0.53 7.38 -10.39
C ALA A 78 0.42 6.96 -9.24
N LEU A 79 0.04 5.95 -8.46
CA LEU A 79 0.91 5.42 -7.41
C LEU A 79 2.18 4.76 -7.99
N ALA A 80 2.05 3.98 -9.07
CA ALA A 80 3.19 3.36 -9.75
C ALA A 80 4.18 4.37 -10.35
N GLU A 81 3.69 5.52 -10.80
CA GLU A 81 4.53 6.64 -11.26
C GLU A 81 5.17 7.41 -10.09
N HIS A 82 4.58 7.31 -8.89
CA HIS A 82 5.02 8.08 -7.73
C HIS A 82 6.09 7.36 -6.89
N VAL A 83 6.14 6.03 -6.85
CA VAL A 83 7.13 5.25 -6.08
C VAL A 83 8.17 4.57 -6.97
N ASN A 84 9.33 4.22 -6.42
CA ASN A 84 10.45 3.59 -7.15
C ASN A 84 10.50 2.07 -7.00
N ILE A 85 9.50 1.46 -6.34
CA ILE A 85 9.39 0.01 -6.17
C ILE A 85 8.24 -0.56 -7.01
N PRO A 86 8.32 -1.82 -7.45
CA PRO A 86 7.27 -2.44 -8.25
C PRO A 86 5.87 -2.37 -7.60
N ILE A 87 4.88 -1.98 -8.42
CA ILE A 87 3.46 -2.05 -8.08
C ILE A 87 2.81 -3.24 -8.79
N ILE A 88 2.10 -4.06 -8.02
CA ILE A 88 1.34 -5.21 -8.54
C ILE A 88 -0.15 -4.86 -8.51
N ALA A 89 -0.74 -4.59 -9.67
CA ALA A 89 -2.16 -4.24 -9.79
C ALA A 89 -3.07 -5.45 -9.49
N LYS A 90 -4.13 -5.23 -8.67
CA LYS A 90 -5.19 -6.21 -8.35
C LYS A 90 -6.58 -5.59 -8.34
#